data_AF-A0A453BX60-F1
#
_entry.id   AF-A0A453BX60-F1
#
_cell.length_a   1.000
_cell.length_b   1.000
_cell.length_c   1.000
_cell.angle_alpha   90.00
_cell.angle_beta   90.00
_cell.angle_gamma   90.00
#
_symmetry.space_group_name_H-M   'P 1'
#
loop_
_entity.id
_entity.type
_entity.pdbx_description
1 polymer ?
#
loop_
_entity_poly.entity_id
_entity_poly.type
_entity_poly.pdbx_seq_one_letter_code
_entity_poly.pdbx_strand_id
1 'polypeptide(L)'
;MEQIMGNSPSPGTPKPPAATNDDKPRQQQQHSNKRYPSSGTGHTTTMVPYSRSTPLSNPKWKRVLLKIGGTALAGEAPHNVDPKVIMLIAREVQVACRHGVEVAILMGGRNVFCADSWVAATGTDRASTHPIGMMAAVMNAVLLQASLEKIGVETRVQTALMMQEVAEPYIRRRAIRHLEKGRVVIFGGTGAGTGNPLFTTDTAAALRASEINADVVLKGVIGDDEYGCPPRSNGSAPFEHISFRELAARGTSKMDMTAITCCEENNIPG
;
A
#
# COMPACT_ATOMS: atom_id res chain seq x y z
N MET A 1 -67.73 -0.82 -0.53
CA MET A 1 -66.63 -0.23 0.27
C MET A 1 -65.35 -0.27 -0.59
N GLU A 2 -65.21 0.44 -1.71
CA GLU A 2 -65.36 1.89 -2.02
C GLU A 2 -64.24 2.77 -1.42
N GLN A 3 -63.67 3.79 -2.09
CA GLN A 3 -63.62 4.29 -3.49
C GLN A 3 -62.30 5.15 -3.62
N ILE A 4 -61.49 5.11 -4.70
CA ILE A 4 -61.49 5.93 -5.96
C ILE A 4 -61.39 7.47 -5.71
N MET A 5 -60.50 8.29 -6.31
CA MET A 5 -59.43 8.10 -7.33
C MET A 5 -58.02 8.57 -6.78
N GLY A 6 -57.09 9.39 -7.31
CA GLY A 6 -56.88 10.27 -8.51
C GLY A 6 -56.54 11.74 -8.11
N ASN A 7 -55.68 12.55 -8.78
CA ASN A 7 -54.77 12.43 -9.94
C ASN A 7 -53.69 13.58 -9.90
N SER A 8 -52.63 13.55 -10.71
CA SER A 8 -51.56 14.61 -10.79
C SER A 8 -51.61 15.43 -12.10
N PRO A 9 -51.03 16.67 -12.17
CA PRO A 9 -49.68 16.84 -12.76
C PRO A 9 -48.85 18.08 -12.29
N SER A 10 -47.62 18.22 -12.82
CA SER A 10 -46.68 19.37 -12.69
C SER A 10 -46.49 20.06 -14.06
N PRO A 11 -45.60 21.08 -14.27
CA PRO A 11 -44.82 21.94 -13.35
C PRO A 11 -44.98 23.47 -13.64
N GLY A 12 -44.27 24.34 -12.90
CA GLY A 12 -44.19 25.79 -13.15
C GLY A 12 -42.87 26.43 -12.69
N THR A 13 -42.42 27.51 -13.34
CA THR A 13 -41.09 28.12 -13.16
C THR A 13 -41.06 29.33 -12.21
N PRO A 14 -40.00 29.49 -11.38
CA PRO A 14 -39.66 30.77 -10.74
C PRO A 14 -38.79 31.65 -11.65
N LYS A 15 -39.07 32.96 -11.69
CA LYS A 15 -38.27 33.99 -12.37
C LYS A 15 -37.65 34.94 -11.31
N PRO A 16 -36.36 35.31 -11.39
CA PRO A 16 -35.73 36.10 -10.33
C PRO A 16 -36.07 37.61 -10.43
N PRO A 17 -36.25 38.31 -9.30
CA PRO A 17 -36.18 39.77 -9.22
C PRO A 17 -34.72 40.26 -9.21
N ALA A 18 -34.52 41.55 -9.45
CA ALA A 18 -33.22 42.15 -9.76
C ALA A 18 -32.50 42.78 -8.54
N ALA A 19 -31.26 43.24 -8.78
CA ALA A 19 -30.35 43.76 -7.77
C ALA A 19 -30.67 45.18 -7.29
N THR A 20 -30.17 45.51 -6.10
CA THR A 20 -29.78 46.87 -5.70
C THR A 20 -28.27 46.90 -5.47
N ASN A 21 -27.61 47.95 -5.95
CA ASN A 21 -26.23 48.27 -5.58
C ASN A 21 -26.26 49.16 -4.32
N ASP A 22 -25.21 49.09 -3.49
CA ASP A 22 -24.72 50.25 -2.73
C ASP A 22 -23.24 50.04 -2.33
N ASP A 23 -22.63 51.07 -1.72
CA ASP A 23 -21.28 51.48 -2.10
C ASP A 23 -20.08 50.96 -1.25
N LYS A 24 -18.89 51.26 -1.80
CA LYS A 24 -17.51 51.13 -1.31
C LYS A 24 -17.27 51.76 0.09
N PRO A 25 -16.21 51.36 0.84
CA PRO A 25 -14.84 51.33 0.31
C PRO A 25 -13.87 50.22 0.76
N ARG A 26 -12.80 50.07 -0.05
CA ARG A 26 -11.58 49.35 0.32
C ARG A 26 -10.90 50.02 1.52
N GLN A 27 -10.59 49.26 2.56
CA GLN A 27 -9.51 49.62 3.49
C GLN A 27 -8.27 48.79 3.21
N GLN A 28 -7.10 49.45 3.26
CA GLN A 28 -5.80 48.78 3.27
C GLN A 28 -5.49 48.36 4.71
N GLN A 29 -4.95 47.15 4.90
CA GLN A 29 -4.26 46.80 6.14
C GLN A 29 -2.82 46.43 5.82
N GLN A 30 -1.89 47.20 6.40
CA GLN A 30 -0.46 46.95 6.34
C GLN A 30 -0.01 46.15 7.57
N HIS A 31 1.01 45.31 7.37
CA HIS A 31 1.92 44.74 8.36
C HIS A 31 1.44 44.35 9.78
N SER A 32 1.65 43.08 10.13
CA SER A 32 2.58 42.79 11.24
C SER A 32 3.28 41.44 11.08
N ASN A 33 4.61 41.45 10.96
CA ASN A 33 5.43 40.24 11.02
C ASN A 33 5.62 39.83 12.48
N LYS A 34 4.88 38.83 12.97
CA LYS A 34 5.12 38.23 14.29
C LYS A 34 6.38 37.36 14.27
N ARG A 35 7.54 37.96 14.52
CA ARG A 35 8.75 37.24 14.95
C ARG A 35 8.48 36.56 16.29
N TYR A 36 8.69 35.25 16.37
CA TYR A 36 8.81 34.56 17.65
C TYR A 36 10.21 34.83 18.25
N PRO A 37 10.33 35.00 19.57
CA PRO A 37 11.62 35.23 20.21
C PRO A 37 12.43 33.92 20.30
N SER A 38 13.73 34.01 20.05
CA SER A 38 14.67 32.89 20.18
C SER A 38 15.13 32.74 21.64
N SER A 39 14.55 31.78 22.36
CA SER A 39 15.06 31.35 23.68
C SER A 39 16.09 30.24 23.51
N GLY A 40 17.38 30.57 23.65
CA GLY A 40 18.45 29.58 23.67
C GLY A 40 18.69 29.02 25.06
N THR A 41 18.59 27.71 25.23
CA THR A 41 19.12 26.96 26.39
C THR A 41 19.94 25.77 25.89
N GLY A 42 21.21 25.71 26.28
CA GLY A 42 22.12 24.65 25.85
C GLY A 42 21.95 23.39 26.70
N HIS A 43 21.42 22.32 26.11
CA HIS A 43 21.55 20.97 26.67
C HIS A 43 22.59 20.17 25.88
N THR A 44 23.73 19.92 26.51
CA THR A 44 24.84 19.13 25.95
C THR A 44 24.50 17.65 26.00
N THR A 45 23.62 17.20 25.10
CA THR A 45 23.30 15.78 24.93
C THR A 45 24.48 15.06 24.28
N THR A 46 25.28 14.36 25.09
CA THR A 46 26.40 13.53 24.62
C THR A 46 25.88 12.42 23.70
N MET A 47 26.05 12.58 22.39
CA MET A 47 25.62 11.58 21.42
C MET A 47 26.48 10.31 21.56
N VAL A 48 25.86 9.23 22.02
CA VAL A 48 26.42 7.88 21.85
C VAL A 48 26.47 7.59 20.34
N PRO A 49 27.64 7.28 19.75
CA PRO A 49 27.75 7.07 18.32
C PRO A 49 27.03 5.77 17.91
N TYR A 50 25.84 5.90 17.34
CA TYR A 50 25.14 4.77 16.72
C TYR A 50 26.05 4.14 15.66
N SER A 51 26.33 2.84 15.81
CA SER A 51 27.29 2.15 14.96
C SER A 51 26.87 2.24 13.49
N ARG A 52 27.77 2.75 12.64
CA ARG A 52 27.55 2.77 11.20
C ARG A 52 27.73 1.36 10.67
N SER A 53 26.62 0.63 10.53
CA SER A 53 26.56 -0.56 9.68
C SER A 53 27.13 -0.20 8.31
N THR A 54 28.25 -0.80 7.94
CA THR A 54 28.88 -0.56 6.63
C THR A 54 27.90 -0.89 5.51
N PRO A 55 27.78 -0.08 4.46
CA PRO A 55 26.93 -0.43 3.34
C PRO A 55 27.47 -1.70 2.68
N LEU A 56 26.63 -2.74 2.58
CA LEU A 56 26.88 -3.90 1.73
C LEU A 56 27.25 -3.39 0.32
N SER A 57 28.46 -3.66 -0.11
CA SER A 57 29.08 -3.01 -1.27
C SER A 57 28.50 -3.42 -2.62
N ASN A 58 27.70 -4.49 -2.65
CA ASN A 58 26.87 -4.87 -3.78
C ASN A 58 25.67 -5.71 -3.28
N PRO A 59 24.43 -5.20 -3.26
CA PRO A 59 23.26 -6.01 -2.89
C PRO A 59 22.96 -7.05 -3.99
N LYS A 60 22.56 -8.27 -3.61
CA LYS A 60 22.22 -9.37 -4.56
C LYS A 60 21.15 -8.97 -5.58
N TRP A 61 20.20 -8.14 -5.13
CA TRP A 61 19.09 -7.61 -5.92
C TRP A 61 19.12 -6.08 -5.80
N LYS A 62 19.04 -5.39 -6.94
CA LYS A 62 19.05 -3.93 -7.01
C LYS A 62 17.64 -3.36 -6.82
N ARG A 63 16.63 -3.99 -7.40
CA ARG A 63 15.22 -3.59 -7.33
C ARG A 63 14.36 -4.75 -6.84
N VAL A 64 13.56 -4.52 -5.80
CA VAL A 64 12.75 -5.57 -5.15
C VAL A 64 11.28 -5.14 -5.09
N LEU A 65 10.35 -6.10 -5.16
CA LEU A 65 8.95 -5.86 -4.83
C LEU A 65 8.57 -6.65 -3.57
N LEU A 66 8.38 -5.95 -2.46
CA LEU A 66 7.93 -6.52 -1.19
C LEU A 66 6.38 -6.56 -1.15
N LYS A 67 5.78 -7.74 -1.23
CA LYS A 67 4.33 -7.90 -1.08
C LYS A 67 3.98 -8.10 0.40
N ILE A 68 3.17 -7.19 0.95
CA ILE A 68 2.71 -7.20 2.34
C ILE A 68 1.22 -7.55 2.36
N GLY A 69 0.88 -8.73 2.90
CA GLY A 69 -0.51 -9.11 3.14
C GLY A 69 -1.12 -8.22 4.22
N GLY A 70 -2.31 -7.65 3.98
CA GLY A 70 -2.93 -6.70 4.92
C GLY A 70 -3.08 -7.26 6.34
N THR A 71 -3.41 -8.54 6.49
CA THR A 71 -3.49 -9.24 7.79
C THR A 71 -2.20 -9.20 8.60
N ALA A 72 -1.02 -9.05 7.97
CA ALA A 72 0.25 -8.92 8.68
C ALA A 72 0.36 -7.57 9.42
N LEU A 73 -0.45 -6.57 9.06
CA LEU A 73 -0.46 -5.27 9.72
C LEU A 73 -1.33 -5.22 10.99
N ALA A 74 -2.23 -6.19 11.20
CA ALA A 74 -3.21 -6.13 12.29
C ALA A 74 -2.57 -6.26 13.69
N GLY A 75 -1.53 -7.10 13.81
CA GLY A 75 -0.86 -7.37 15.08
C GLY A 75 -1.81 -7.95 16.15
N GLU A 76 -1.56 -7.60 17.41
CA GLU A 76 -2.39 -7.98 18.57
C GLU A 76 -3.32 -6.83 19.04
N ALA A 77 -3.39 -5.75 18.27
CA ALA A 77 -4.05 -4.51 18.68
C ALA A 77 -5.58 -4.54 18.45
N PRO A 78 -6.39 -3.79 19.23
CA PRO A 78 -7.82 -3.60 18.99
C PRO A 78 -8.11 -2.66 17.80
N HIS A 79 -7.18 -2.54 16.86
CA HIS A 79 -7.21 -1.65 15.71
C HIS A 79 -6.79 -2.43 14.46
N ASN A 80 -7.38 -2.11 13.31
CA ASN A 80 -7.10 -2.80 12.05
C ASN A 80 -5.61 -2.73 11.61
N VAL A 81 -4.80 -1.84 12.20
CA VAL A 81 -3.35 -1.72 11.98
C VAL A 81 -2.66 -1.49 13.33
N ASP A 82 -1.64 -2.29 13.66
CA ASP A 82 -0.75 -2.09 14.80
C ASP A 82 0.38 -1.09 14.43
N PRO A 83 0.47 0.07 15.13
CA PRO A 83 1.53 1.06 14.92
C PRO A 83 2.95 0.51 15.14
N LYS A 84 3.14 -0.56 15.92
CA LYS A 84 4.44 -1.21 16.13
C LYS A 84 4.89 -1.94 14.87
N VAL A 85 3.99 -2.73 14.26
CA VAL A 85 4.32 -3.59 13.12
C VAL A 85 4.60 -2.75 11.87
N ILE A 86 3.77 -1.74 11.59
CA ILE A 86 4.00 -0.85 10.44
C ILE A 86 5.28 -0.02 10.59
N MET A 87 5.67 0.33 11.82
CA MET A 87 6.92 1.01 12.13
C MET A 87 8.15 0.07 12.07
N LEU A 88 7.98 -1.23 12.37
CA LEU A 88 9.02 -2.24 12.15
C LEU A 88 9.28 -2.40 10.64
N ILE A 89 8.22 -2.60 9.83
CA ILE A 89 8.30 -2.67 8.37
C ILE A 89 9.00 -1.42 7.80
N ALA A 90 8.66 -0.23 8.28
CA ALA A 90 9.29 1.01 7.85
C ALA A 90 10.82 1.03 8.13
N ARG A 91 11.28 0.49 9.28
CA ARG A 91 12.71 0.40 9.60
C ARG A 91 13.45 -0.57 8.70
N GLU A 92 12.90 -1.76 8.43
CA GLU A 92 13.54 -2.75 7.55
C GLU A 92 13.66 -2.21 6.11
N VAL A 93 12.61 -1.54 5.61
CA VAL A 93 12.65 -0.84 4.32
C VAL A 93 13.69 0.28 4.32
N GLN A 94 13.82 1.05 5.41
CA GLN A 94 14.88 2.05 5.55
C GLN A 94 16.28 1.43 5.51
N VAL A 95 16.50 0.26 6.11
CA VAL A 95 17.79 -0.46 6.04
C VAL A 95 18.08 -0.89 4.60
N ALA A 96 17.12 -1.48 3.89
CA ALA A 96 17.27 -1.85 2.49
C ALA A 96 17.62 -0.63 1.60
N CYS A 97 16.92 0.49 1.73
CA CYS A 97 17.22 1.71 0.97
C CYS A 97 18.60 2.32 1.32
N ARG A 98 19.07 2.20 2.57
CA ARG A 98 20.45 2.59 2.97
C ARG A 98 21.54 1.72 2.32
N HIS A 99 21.20 0.51 1.89
CA HIS A 99 22.06 -0.36 1.08
C HIS A 99 21.90 -0.16 -0.43
N GLY A 100 21.22 0.91 -0.86
CA GLY A 100 21.04 1.24 -2.27
C GLY A 100 19.98 0.40 -3.00
N VAL A 101 19.17 -0.39 -2.26
CA VAL A 101 18.09 -1.18 -2.84
C VAL A 101 16.90 -0.29 -3.19
N GLU A 102 16.44 -0.40 -4.43
CA GLU A 102 15.24 0.24 -4.95
C GLU A 102 14.00 -0.56 -4.52
N VAL A 103 13.35 -0.14 -3.44
CA VAL A 103 12.22 -0.87 -2.85
C VAL A 103 10.88 -0.41 -3.42
N ALA A 104 10.18 -1.32 -4.10
CA ALA A 104 8.74 -1.23 -4.28
C ALA A 104 8.01 -2.11 -3.24
N ILE A 105 6.79 -1.71 -2.89
CA ILE A 105 5.95 -2.41 -1.90
C ILE A 105 4.55 -2.57 -2.49
N LEU A 106 3.93 -3.75 -2.37
CA LEU A 106 2.51 -3.95 -2.70
C LEU A 106 1.71 -4.24 -1.43
N MET A 107 0.62 -3.49 -1.21
CA MET A 107 -0.18 -3.55 0.01
C MET A 107 -1.50 -4.31 -0.23
N GLY A 108 -1.79 -5.34 0.57
CA GLY A 108 -3.13 -5.92 0.67
C GLY A 108 -4.02 -5.19 1.69
N GLY A 109 -5.35 -5.30 1.56
CA GLY A 109 -6.33 -4.62 2.43
C GLY A 109 -7.08 -5.48 3.47
N ARG A 110 -6.80 -6.79 3.57
CA ARG A 110 -7.66 -7.77 4.27
C ARG A 110 -7.86 -7.56 5.78
N ASN A 111 -7.02 -6.76 6.43
CA ASN A 111 -7.13 -6.32 7.83
C ASN A 111 -8.18 -5.22 8.05
N VAL A 112 -8.47 -4.40 7.03
CA VAL A 112 -9.50 -3.35 7.10
C VAL A 112 -10.82 -3.88 6.52
N PHE A 113 -10.76 -4.65 5.43
CA PHE A 113 -11.95 -5.26 4.82
C PHE A 113 -11.63 -6.61 4.16
N CYS A 114 -12.38 -7.65 4.51
CA CYS A 114 -12.29 -8.97 3.90
C CYS A 114 -13.56 -9.28 3.09
N ALA A 115 -13.48 -9.11 1.78
CA ALA A 115 -14.60 -9.30 0.84
C ALA A 115 -15.28 -10.67 1.01
N ASP A 116 -14.51 -11.75 1.06
CA ASP A 116 -15.06 -13.12 1.10
C ASP A 116 -15.87 -13.38 2.38
N SER A 117 -15.45 -12.80 3.51
CA SER A 117 -16.19 -12.86 4.77
C SER A 117 -17.50 -12.06 4.71
N TRP A 118 -17.50 -10.91 4.04
CA TRP A 118 -18.70 -10.10 3.85
C TRP A 118 -19.70 -10.79 2.90
N VAL A 119 -19.23 -11.32 1.77
CA VAL A 119 -20.04 -12.10 0.82
C VAL A 119 -20.69 -13.29 1.52
N ALA A 120 -19.92 -14.08 2.27
CA ALA A 120 -20.43 -15.24 3.00
C ALA A 120 -21.47 -14.89 4.09
N ALA A 121 -21.32 -13.72 4.74
CA ALA A 121 -22.23 -13.28 5.80
C ALA A 121 -23.51 -12.59 5.29
N THR A 122 -23.53 -12.07 4.06
CA THR A 122 -24.61 -11.18 3.58
C THR A 122 -25.25 -11.60 2.26
N GLY A 123 -24.61 -12.47 1.48
CA GLY A 123 -25.02 -12.74 0.09
C GLY A 123 -24.77 -11.59 -0.88
N THR A 124 -24.05 -10.53 -0.47
CA THR A 124 -23.66 -9.43 -1.37
C THR A 124 -22.78 -9.97 -2.50
N ASP A 125 -22.97 -9.48 -3.73
CA ASP A 125 -22.10 -9.83 -4.87
C ASP A 125 -20.62 -9.46 -4.60
N ARG A 126 -19.71 -10.37 -4.99
CA ARG A 126 -18.26 -10.21 -4.79
C ARG A 126 -17.69 -9.03 -5.58
N ALA A 127 -18.17 -8.77 -6.80
CA ALA A 127 -17.68 -7.64 -7.59
C ALA A 127 -18.06 -6.29 -6.95
N SER A 128 -19.25 -6.20 -6.35
CA SER A 128 -19.72 -5.03 -5.59
C SER A 128 -18.87 -4.78 -4.33
N THR A 129 -18.41 -5.83 -3.65
CA THR A 129 -17.48 -5.67 -2.50
C THR A 129 -16.05 -5.33 -2.90
N HIS A 130 -15.65 -5.58 -4.16
CA HIS A 130 -14.26 -5.55 -4.56
C HIS A 130 -13.57 -4.17 -4.42
N PRO A 131 -14.17 -3.03 -4.84
CA PRO A 131 -13.58 -1.71 -4.66
C PRO A 131 -13.28 -1.36 -3.20
N ILE A 132 -14.05 -1.90 -2.24
CA ILE A 132 -13.83 -1.68 -0.79
C ILE A 132 -12.48 -2.32 -0.38
N GLY A 133 -12.18 -3.52 -0.90
CA GLY A 133 -10.88 -4.18 -0.70
C GLY A 133 -9.71 -3.41 -1.34
N MET A 134 -9.94 -2.76 -2.49
CA MET A 134 -8.93 -1.87 -3.10
C MET A 134 -8.70 -0.61 -2.24
N MET A 135 -9.76 0.03 -1.75
CA MET A 135 -9.66 1.23 -0.89
C MET A 135 -8.97 0.90 0.43
N ALA A 136 -9.27 -0.24 1.04
CA ALA A 136 -8.55 -0.77 2.20
C ALA A 136 -7.03 -0.92 1.97
N ALA A 137 -6.62 -1.37 0.78
CA ALA A 137 -5.21 -1.42 0.40
C ALA A 137 -4.58 -0.02 0.24
N VAL A 138 -5.34 0.99 -0.23
CA VAL A 138 -4.88 2.39 -0.26
C VAL A 138 -4.72 2.96 1.16
N MET A 139 -5.65 2.69 2.08
CA MET A 139 -5.55 3.11 3.48
C MET A 139 -4.26 2.58 4.14
N ASN A 140 -3.96 1.29 3.98
CA ASN A 140 -2.72 0.69 4.46
C ASN A 140 -1.47 1.32 3.80
N ALA A 141 -1.53 1.64 2.50
CA ALA A 141 -0.43 2.28 1.79
C ALA A 141 -0.12 3.69 2.32
N VAL A 142 -1.14 4.51 2.59
CA VAL A 142 -0.99 5.86 3.18
C VAL A 142 -0.45 5.79 4.61
N LEU A 143 -0.89 4.82 5.42
CA LEU A 143 -0.35 4.62 6.78
C LEU A 143 1.14 4.21 6.75
N LEU A 144 1.55 3.40 5.77
CA LEU A 144 2.96 3.03 5.58
C LEU A 144 3.78 4.21 5.02
N GLN A 145 3.21 5.00 4.12
CA GLN A 145 3.80 6.25 3.61
C GLN A 145 4.18 7.19 4.76
N ALA A 146 3.20 7.52 5.62
CA ALA A 146 3.41 8.38 6.78
C ALA A 146 4.42 7.79 7.78
N SER A 147 4.47 6.46 7.92
CA SER A 147 5.42 5.77 8.81
C SER A 147 6.87 5.84 8.29
N LEU A 148 7.07 5.74 6.97
CA LEU A 148 8.36 5.87 6.30
C LEU A 148 8.85 7.32 6.24
N GLU A 149 7.96 8.27 5.92
CA GLU A 149 8.27 9.70 5.89
C GLU A 149 8.64 10.22 7.29
N LYS A 150 7.96 9.73 8.35
CA LYS A 150 8.29 10.02 9.76
C LYS A 150 9.71 9.61 10.17
N ILE A 151 10.32 8.65 9.49
CA ILE A 151 11.72 8.23 9.72
C ILE A 151 12.69 8.75 8.63
N GLY A 152 12.23 9.66 7.76
CA GLY A 152 13.07 10.35 6.77
C GLY A 152 13.33 9.59 5.47
N VAL A 153 12.47 8.63 5.10
CA VAL A 153 12.51 7.97 3.79
C VAL A 153 11.58 8.71 2.81
N GLU A 154 12.08 9.14 1.65
CA GLU A 154 11.21 9.66 0.58
C GLU A 154 10.35 8.54 0.00
N THR A 155 9.03 8.74 -0.09
CA THR A 155 8.11 7.73 -0.62
C THR A 155 7.08 8.29 -1.60
N ARG A 156 6.39 7.40 -2.32
CA ARG A 156 5.19 7.71 -3.12
C ARG A 156 4.19 6.56 -3.10
N VAL A 157 2.95 6.83 -2.72
CA VAL A 157 1.82 5.90 -2.96
C VAL A 157 1.33 6.08 -4.39
N GLN A 158 1.20 4.97 -5.11
CA GLN A 158 0.53 4.89 -6.41
C GLN A 158 -0.61 3.87 -6.35
N THR A 159 -1.69 4.12 -7.08
CA THR A 159 -2.93 3.31 -7.01
C THR A 159 -3.56 3.10 -8.39
N ALA A 160 -4.30 2.00 -8.57
CA ALA A 160 -5.14 1.79 -9.76
C ALA A 160 -6.46 2.59 -9.72
N LEU A 161 -6.85 3.11 -8.55
CA LEU A 161 -8.03 3.96 -8.38
C LEU A 161 -7.70 5.43 -8.64
N MET A 162 -8.58 6.17 -9.33
CA MET A 162 -8.40 7.61 -9.53
C MET A 162 -8.75 8.39 -8.26
N MET A 163 -7.75 8.67 -7.41
CA MET A 163 -7.91 9.28 -6.08
C MET A 163 -6.99 10.51 -5.92
N GLN A 164 -7.25 11.56 -6.69
CA GLN A 164 -6.33 12.70 -6.91
C GLN A 164 -5.78 13.37 -5.63
N GLU A 165 -6.59 13.45 -4.56
CA GLU A 165 -6.19 14.08 -3.29
C GLU A 165 -5.43 13.14 -2.34
N VAL A 166 -5.46 11.83 -2.60
CA VAL A 166 -4.96 10.79 -1.67
C VAL A 166 -3.69 10.12 -2.17
N ALA A 167 -3.61 9.81 -3.46
CA ALA A 167 -2.50 9.05 -4.04
C ALA A 167 -2.36 9.31 -5.54
N GLU A 168 -1.15 9.10 -6.08
CA GLU A 168 -0.94 9.24 -7.51
C GLU A 168 -1.61 8.09 -8.29
N PRO A 169 -2.16 8.34 -9.49
CA PRO A 169 -2.53 7.25 -10.40
C PRO A 169 -1.27 6.48 -10.81
N TYR A 170 -1.36 5.15 -10.84
CA TYR A 170 -0.25 4.30 -11.22
C TYR A 170 0.17 4.55 -12.67
N ILE A 171 1.44 4.89 -12.86
CA ILE A 171 2.06 5.06 -14.18
C ILE A 171 3.42 4.39 -14.13
N ARG A 172 3.58 3.24 -14.80
CA ARG A 172 4.82 2.43 -14.87
C ARG A 172 6.10 3.26 -14.97
N ARG A 173 6.17 4.17 -15.94
CA ARG A 173 7.35 5.03 -16.19
C ARG A 173 7.63 6.01 -15.03
N ARG A 174 6.61 6.41 -14.26
CA ARG A 174 6.76 7.25 -13.07
C ARG A 174 7.19 6.43 -11.85
N ALA A 175 6.63 5.23 -11.66
CA ALA A 175 7.08 4.31 -10.61
C ALA A 175 8.58 3.99 -10.74
N ILE A 176 9.02 3.58 -11.94
CA ILE A 176 10.44 3.37 -12.26
C ILE A 176 11.25 4.65 -11.97
N ARG A 177 10.78 5.83 -12.40
CA ARG A 177 11.49 7.11 -12.17
C ARG A 177 11.48 7.60 -10.71
N HIS A 178 10.71 6.98 -9.81
CA HIS A 178 10.81 7.17 -8.36
C HIS A 178 11.82 6.20 -7.73
N LEU A 179 11.79 4.93 -8.12
CA LEU A 179 12.76 3.90 -7.71
C LEU A 179 14.20 4.32 -8.07
N GLU A 180 14.42 4.79 -9.30
CA GLU A 180 15.70 5.36 -9.77
C GLU A 180 16.20 6.59 -8.97
N LYS A 181 15.34 7.20 -8.13
CA LYS A 181 15.69 8.33 -7.26
C LYS A 181 15.90 7.91 -5.80
N GLY A 182 15.91 6.61 -5.52
CA GLY A 182 15.99 6.07 -4.16
C GLY A 182 14.71 6.24 -3.34
N ARG A 183 13.55 6.46 -3.99
CA ARG A 183 12.26 6.59 -3.31
C ARG A 183 11.54 5.26 -3.24
N VAL A 184 10.92 4.97 -2.10
CA VAL A 184 10.04 3.81 -1.96
C VAL A 184 8.75 4.07 -2.72
N VAL A 185 8.34 3.12 -3.58
CA VAL A 185 7.05 3.18 -4.28
C VAL A 185 6.09 2.17 -3.66
N ILE A 186 4.93 2.64 -3.19
CA ILE A 186 3.94 1.82 -2.50
C ILE A 186 2.70 1.68 -3.40
N PHE A 187 2.40 0.47 -3.83
CA PHE A 187 1.20 0.14 -4.62
C PHE A 187 0.02 -0.14 -3.69
N GLY A 188 -0.83 0.87 -3.51
CA GLY A 188 -2.17 0.73 -2.94
C GLY A 188 -3.18 0.33 -4.02
N GLY A 189 -4.40 -0.07 -3.63
CA GLY A 189 -5.48 -0.34 -4.59
C GLY A 189 -5.15 -1.43 -5.62
N THR A 190 -4.50 -2.52 -5.21
CA THR A 190 -4.11 -3.64 -6.10
C THR A 190 -4.49 -5.01 -5.52
N GLY A 191 -4.64 -6.01 -6.39
CA GLY A 191 -5.32 -7.29 -6.13
C GLY A 191 -6.77 -7.29 -6.63
N ALA A 192 -7.30 -8.43 -7.08
CA ALA A 192 -8.68 -8.70 -7.52
C ALA A 192 -9.35 -7.74 -8.55
N GLY A 193 -8.58 -6.83 -9.14
CA GLY A 193 -9.04 -5.84 -10.12
C GLY A 193 -9.82 -6.47 -11.28
N THR A 194 -10.85 -5.74 -11.73
CA THR A 194 -11.90 -6.15 -12.70
C THR A 194 -12.95 -7.14 -12.20
N GLY A 195 -12.90 -7.58 -10.94
CA GLY A 195 -13.91 -8.48 -10.38
C GLY A 195 -13.77 -9.94 -10.84
N ASN A 196 -12.73 -10.25 -11.62
CA ASN A 196 -12.36 -11.63 -11.94
C ASN A 196 -11.89 -12.34 -10.66
N PRO A 197 -12.55 -13.44 -10.21
CA PRO A 197 -12.22 -14.11 -8.96
C PRO A 197 -10.82 -14.74 -8.92
N LEU A 198 -10.13 -14.86 -10.07
CA LEU A 198 -8.79 -15.44 -10.21
C LEU A 198 -7.65 -14.48 -9.84
N PHE A 199 -7.87 -13.17 -9.83
CA PHE A 199 -6.78 -12.20 -9.58
C PHE A 199 -6.50 -12.03 -8.08
N THR A 200 -5.38 -12.55 -7.59
CA THR A 200 -4.97 -12.41 -6.18
C THR A 200 -4.10 -11.18 -5.94
N THR A 201 -3.76 -10.89 -4.68
CA THR A 201 -2.70 -9.91 -4.36
C THR A 201 -1.32 -10.37 -4.83
N ASP A 202 -1.14 -11.67 -5.03
CA ASP A 202 0.14 -12.28 -5.38
C ASP A 202 0.31 -12.24 -6.90
N THR A 203 -0.77 -12.43 -7.68
CA THR A 203 -0.80 -12.14 -9.12
C THR A 203 -0.49 -10.66 -9.38
N ALA A 204 -1.09 -9.75 -8.60
CA ALA A 204 -0.83 -8.32 -8.71
C ALA A 204 0.63 -7.95 -8.35
N ALA A 205 1.28 -8.72 -7.46
CA ALA A 205 2.68 -8.54 -7.10
C ALA A 205 3.61 -8.99 -8.23
N ALA A 206 3.39 -10.17 -8.82
CA ALA A 206 4.15 -10.66 -9.97
C ALA A 206 4.05 -9.69 -11.17
N LEU A 207 2.84 -9.23 -11.49
CA LEU A 207 2.61 -8.28 -12.59
C LEU A 207 3.27 -6.91 -12.32
N ARG A 208 3.14 -6.35 -11.11
CA ARG A 208 3.83 -5.09 -10.78
C ARG A 208 5.35 -5.24 -10.76
N ALA A 209 5.87 -6.41 -10.39
CA ALA A 209 7.30 -6.71 -10.41
C ALA A 209 7.86 -6.76 -11.85
N SER A 210 7.16 -7.47 -12.76
CA SER A 210 7.46 -7.45 -14.20
C SER A 210 7.43 -6.02 -14.76
N GLU A 211 6.35 -5.28 -14.49
CA GLU A 211 6.23 -3.91 -14.98
C GLU A 211 7.36 -3.00 -14.48
N ILE A 212 7.78 -3.07 -13.21
CA ILE A 212 8.90 -2.23 -12.73
C ILE A 212 10.28 -2.82 -13.03
N ASN A 213 10.40 -3.99 -13.68
CA ASN A 213 11.64 -4.74 -13.83
C ASN A 213 12.32 -5.00 -12.46
N ALA A 214 11.62 -5.60 -11.50
CA ALA A 214 12.21 -6.01 -10.23
C ALA A 214 12.97 -7.34 -10.37
N ASP A 215 14.09 -7.46 -9.66
CA ASP A 215 14.97 -8.64 -9.71
C ASP A 215 14.48 -9.80 -8.81
N VAL A 216 13.45 -9.55 -7.99
CA VAL A 216 12.80 -10.51 -7.08
C VAL A 216 11.46 -9.96 -6.56
N VAL A 217 10.48 -10.84 -6.35
CA VAL A 217 9.30 -10.62 -5.49
C VAL A 217 9.60 -11.21 -4.11
N LEU A 218 9.34 -10.47 -3.04
CA LEU A 218 9.47 -10.95 -1.67
C LEU A 218 8.07 -10.99 -1.03
N LYS A 219 7.56 -12.18 -0.74
CA LYS A 219 6.26 -12.37 -0.07
C LYS A 219 6.43 -12.31 1.45
N GLY A 220 5.81 -11.32 2.09
CA GLY A 220 5.70 -11.27 3.56
C GLY A 220 4.67 -12.27 4.08
N VAL A 221 5.10 -13.18 4.94
CA VAL A 221 4.34 -14.32 5.48
C VAL A 221 4.21 -14.21 7.01
N ILE A 222 3.14 -14.76 7.58
CA ILE A 222 2.95 -14.87 9.04
C ILE A 222 3.12 -16.35 9.45
N GLY A 223 4.29 -16.70 9.96
CA GLY A 223 4.64 -18.05 10.43
C GLY A 223 5.52 -18.87 9.46
N ASP A 224 6.38 -19.73 10.00
CA ASP A 224 7.29 -20.60 9.20
C ASP A 224 6.53 -21.69 8.39
N ASP A 225 5.26 -21.93 8.71
CA ASP A 225 4.46 -23.09 8.28
C ASP A 225 3.83 -22.96 6.86
N GLU A 226 4.46 -22.18 5.98
CA GLU A 226 3.91 -21.90 4.63
C GLU A 226 4.38 -22.88 3.53
N TYR A 227 5.47 -23.62 3.75
CA TYR A 227 6.05 -24.57 2.78
C TYR A 227 6.15 -26.03 3.26
N GLY A 228 5.67 -26.35 4.48
CA GLY A 228 5.77 -27.70 5.05
C GLY A 228 7.19 -28.07 5.55
N CYS A 229 8.10 -27.09 5.61
CA CYS A 229 9.34 -27.22 6.37
C CYS A 229 9.00 -27.44 7.85
N PRO A 230 9.62 -28.41 8.55
CA PRO A 230 9.34 -28.62 9.97
C PRO A 230 9.69 -27.37 10.80
N PRO A 231 8.98 -27.12 11.92
CA PRO A 231 9.28 -25.99 12.79
C PRO A 231 10.75 -26.01 13.21
N ARG A 232 11.36 -24.81 13.29
CA ARG A 232 12.82 -24.61 13.27
C ARG A 232 13.51 -25.05 14.57
N SER A 233 13.56 -26.37 14.76
CA SER A 233 14.44 -27.04 15.71
C SER A 233 15.90 -26.65 15.44
N ASN A 234 16.63 -26.38 16.52
CA ASN A 234 17.98 -25.82 16.47
C ASN A 234 18.94 -26.68 15.63
N GLY A 235 19.29 -26.21 14.42
CA GLY A 235 20.32 -26.81 13.57
C GLY A 235 19.89 -27.25 12.15
N SER A 236 18.62 -27.15 11.78
CA SER A 236 18.18 -27.51 10.41
C SER A 236 18.64 -26.52 9.32
N ALA A 237 18.76 -27.02 8.08
CA ALA A 237 19.47 -26.37 6.97
C ALA A 237 18.80 -25.09 6.42
N PRO A 238 19.57 -24.16 5.81
CA PRO A 238 19.04 -22.90 5.28
C PRO A 238 18.45 -23.04 3.86
N PHE A 239 17.23 -22.52 3.68
CA PHE A 239 16.59 -22.18 2.39
C PHE A 239 16.64 -23.25 1.27
N GLU A 240 15.64 -24.14 1.22
CA GLU A 240 15.40 -25.01 0.06
C GLU A 240 15.00 -24.15 -1.16
N HIS A 241 15.84 -24.12 -2.20
CA HIS A 241 15.53 -23.44 -3.47
C HIS A 241 14.66 -24.36 -4.34
N ILE A 242 13.34 -24.21 -4.23
CA ILE A 242 12.35 -24.93 -5.02
C ILE A 242 12.10 -24.18 -6.34
N SER A 243 12.17 -24.85 -7.50
CA SER A 243 11.82 -24.22 -8.78
C SER A 243 10.31 -24.03 -8.94
N PHE A 244 9.87 -23.06 -9.76
CA PHE A 244 8.44 -22.83 -10.03
C PHE A 244 7.72 -24.08 -10.53
N ARG A 245 8.36 -24.88 -11.39
CA ARG A 245 7.86 -26.17 -11.86
C ARG A 245 7.68 -27.21 -10.74
N GLU A 246 8.57 -27.26 -9.76
CA GLU A 246 8.44 -28.15 -8.60
C GLU A 246 7.37 -27.65 -7.62
N LEU A 247 7.29 -26.33 -7.39
CA LEU A 247 6.25 -25.72 -6.55
C LEU A 247 4.85 -25.96 -7.13
N ALA A 248 4.71 -25.84 -8.46
CA ALA A 248 3.50 -26.21 -9.19
C ALA A 248 3.17 -27.71 -9.05
N ALA A 249 4.17 -28.59 -9.26
CA ALA A 249 3.99 -30.04 -9.20
C ALA A 249 3.68 -30.57 -7.78
N ARG A 250 4.17 -29.91 -6.72
CA ARG A 250 3.84 -30.26 -5.32
C ARG A 250 2.37 -29.95 -4.96
N GLY A 251 1.69 -29.06 -5.67
CA GLY A 251 0.27 -28.73 -5.48
C GLY A 251 -0.08 -28.03 -4.14
N THR A 252 0.89 -27.89 -3.23
CA THR A 252 0.74 -27.33 -1.87
C THR A 252 0.98 -25.82 -1.79
N SER A 253 1.20 -25.15 -2.92
CA SER A 253 1.51 -23.72 -2.96
C SER A 253 0.39 -22.86 -2.38
N LYS A 254 0.69 -22.11 -1.31
CA LYS A 254 -0.13 -21.02 -0.78
C LYS A 254 0.06 -19.69 -1.57
N MET A 255 0.73 -19.74 -2.72
CA MET A 255 0.79 -18.68 -3.74
C MET A 255 0.05 -19.15 -5.00
N ASP A 256 -0.76 -18.29 -5.61
CA ASP A 256 -1.65 -18.71 -6.69
C ASP A 256 -0.87 -19.04 -7.99
N MET A 257 -1.38 -20.02 -8.76
CA MET A 257 -0.71 -20.52 -9.96
C MET A 257 -0.49 -19.45 -11.04
N THR A 258 -1.40 -18.48 -11.18
CA THR A 258 -1.23 -17.36 -12.12
C THR A 258 -0.08 -16.44 -11.69
N ALA A 259 0.13 -16.25 -10.38
CA ALA A 259 1.30 -15.52 -9.87
C ALA A 259 2.61 -16.28 -10.14
N ILE A 260 2.62 -17.60 -9.95
CA ILE A 260 3.77 -18.47 -10.25
C ILE A 260 4.13 -18.39 -11.74
N THR A 261 3.17 -18.63 -12.64
CA THR A 261 3.41 -18.56 -14.10
C THR A 261 3.86 -17.16 -14.52
N CYS A 262 3.27 -16.09 -13.97
CA CYS A 262 3.70 -14.72 -14.26
C CYS A 262 5.16 -14.46 -13.81
N CYS A 263 5.57 -14.95 -12.64
CA CYS A 263 6.97 -14.89 -12.19
C CYS A 263 7.91 -15.71 -13.11
N GLU A 264 7.51 -16.92 -13.50
CA GLU A 264 8.28 -17.82 -14.36
C GLU A 264 8.49 -17.24 -15.77
N GLU A 265 7.42 -16.78 -16.43
CA GLU A 265 7.45 -16.13 -17.76
C GLU A 265 8.38 -14.89 -17.79
N ASN A 266 8.45 -14.17 -16.67
CA ASN A 266 9.25 -12.94 -16.55
C ASN A 266 10.64 -13.18 -15.93
N ASN A 267 11.00 -14.42 -15.60
CA ASN A 267 12.25 -14.81 -14.95
C ASN A 267 12.50 -14.08 -13.61
N ILE A 268 11.44 -13.84 -12.83
CA ILE A 268 11.49 -13.14 -11.53
C ILE A 268 11.38 -14.16 -10.39
N PRO A 269 12.43 -14.37 -9.57
CA PRO A 269 12.35 -15.19 -8.36
C PRO A 269 11.29 -14.70 -7.36
N GLY A 270 10.74 -15.61 -6.56
CA GLY A 270 9.78 -15.36 -5.48
C GLY A 270 10.27 -15.82 -4.10
#